data_AF-A0A939E0Q4-F1
#
_entry.id   AF-A0A939E0Q4-F1
#
_cell.length_a   1.000
_cell.length_b   1.000
_cell.length_c   1.000
_cell.angle_alpha   90.00
_cell.angle_beta   90.00
_cell.angle_gamma   90.00
#
_symmetry.space_group_name_H-M   'P 1'
#
loop_
_entity.id
_entity.type
_entity.pdbx_description
1 polymer ?
#
loop_
_entity_poly.entity_id
_entity_poly.type
_entity_poly.pdbx_seq_one_letter_code
_entity_poly.pdbx_strand_id
1 'polypeptide(L)'
;MSDYTLFLDDESKRAVRNRLSRARGQLEAVIRQIDEGDACLDILPQMVAADKAVNRATFAMLLAAMRNCAKDPENHPEESEQLQKIFLSLA
;
A
#
# COMPACT_ATOMS: atom_id res chain seq x y z
N MET A 1 -16.40 -24.66 2.26
CA MET A 1 -16.73 -23.95 3.51
C MET A 1 -15.65 -22.90 3.72
N SER A 2 -16.01 -21.64 3.44
CA SER A 2 -15.27 -20.37 3.52
C SER A 2 -13.94 -20.24 2.78
N ASP A 3 -14.00 -19.76 1.53
CA ASP A 3 -12.85 -19.19 0.79
C ASP A 3 -13.07 -17.68 0.53
N TYR A 4 -13.70 -17.00 1.49
CA TYR A 4 -14.03 -15.56 1.46
C TYR A 4 -12.85 -14.70 1.88
N THR A 5 -11.69 -14.87 1.24
CA THR A 5 -10.58 -13.95 1.45
C THR A 5 -10.33 -13.21 0.14
N LEU A 6 -10.45 -11.88 0.18
CA LEU A 6 -10.24 -10.98 -0.94
C LEU A 6 -8.76 -11.01 -1.39
N PHE A 7 -8.36 -12.08 -2.09
CA PHE A 7 -6.98 -12.25 -2.52
C PHE A 7 -6.69 -11.41 -3.77
N LEU A 8 -5.56 -10.71 -3.74
CA LEU A 8 -4.97 -10.12 -4.94
C LEU A 8 -4.65 -11.24 -5.96
N ASP A 9 -4.94 -11.00 -7.23
CA ASP A 9 -4.42 -11.85 -8.30
C ASP A 9 -2.88 -11.79 -8.35
N ASP A 10 -2.25 -12.75 -9.01
CA ASP A 10 -0.79 -12.87 -9.00
C ASP A 10 -0.07 -11.66 -9.63
N GLU A 11 -0.68 -11.00 -10.59
CA GLU A 11 -0.13 -9.78 -11.21
C GLU A 11 -0.15 -8.63 -10.21
N SER A 12 -1.30 -8.39 -9.59
CA SER A 12 -1.53 -7.40 -8.54
C SER A 12 -0.61 -7.64 -7.33
N LYS A 13 -0.46 -8.91 -6.89
CA LYS A 13 0.50 -9.30 -5.83
C LYS A 13 1.93 -8.89 -6.18
N ARG A 14 2.41 -9.24 -7.38
CA ARG A 14 3.77 -8.89 -7.83
C ARG A 14 3.95 -7.39 -7.91
N ALA A 15 2.96 -6.67 -8.45
CA ALA A 15 2.98 -5.23 -8.62
C ALA A 15 3.04 -4.49 -7.27
N VAL A 16 2.24 -4.90 -6.28
CA VAL A 16 2.24 -4.35 -4.92
C VAL A 16 3.56 -4.69 -4.21
N ARG A 17 3.99 -5.96 -4.25
CA ARG A 17 5.25 -6.41 -3.64
C ARG A 17 6.45 -5.63 -4.16
N ASN A 18 6.53 -5.39 -5.47
CA ASN A 18 7.63 -4.63 -6.07
C ASN A 18 7.65 -3.17 -5.60
N ARG A 19 6.50 -2.56 -5.34
CA ARG A 19 6.42 -1.20 -4.77
C ARG A 19 6.87 -1.18 -3.32
N LEU A 20 6.37 -2.12 -2.51
CA LEU A 20 6.76 -2.25 -1.11
C LEU A 20 8.25 -2.57 -0.93
N SER A 21 8.82 -3.40 -1.81
CA SER A 21 10.26 -3.68 -1.77
C SER A 21 11.12 -2.44 -2.02
N ARG A 22 10.65 -1.48 -2.83
CA ARG A 22 11.34 -0.20 -3.03
C ARG A 22 11.18 0.71 -1.82
N ALA A 23 9.96 0.81 -1.27
CA ALA A 23 9.71 1.57 -0.05
C ALA A 23 10.57 1.05 1.12
N ARG A 24 10.72 -0.27 1.25
CA ARG A 24 11.60 -0.89 2.24
C ARG A 24 13.04 -0.39 2.13
N GLY A 25 13.62 -0.41 0.92
CA GLY A 25 14.99 0.09 0.71
C GLY A 25 15.14 1.58 1.02
N GLN A 26 14.10 2.39 0.78
CA GLN A 26 14.09 3.81 1.16
C GLN A 26 14.06 3.98 2.68
N LEU A 27 13.26 3.18 3.40
CA LEU A 27 13.19 3.21 4.86
C LEU A 27 14.51 2.73 5.50
N GLU A 28 15.11 1.67 4.97
CA GLU A 28 16.43 1.20 5.40
C GLU A 28 17.49 2.31 5.24
N ALA A 29 17.45 3.07 4.13
CA ALA A 29 18.33 4.21 3.93
C ALA A 29 18.07 5.33 4.96
N VAL A 30 16.80 5.70 5.19
CA VAL A 30 16.43 6.73 6.18
C VAL A 30 16.91 6.35 7.59
N ILE A 31 16.70 5.09 8.01
CA ILE A 31 17.16 4.60 9.32
C ILE A 31 18.67 4.74 9.43
N ARG A 32 19.42 4.30 8.41
CA ARG A 32 20.87 4.42 8.39
C ARG A 32 21.33 5.89 8.50
N GLN A 33 20.68 6.82 7.79
CA GLN A 33 21.01 8.25 7.88
C GLN A 33 20.79 8.81 9.29
N ILE A 34 19.73 8.38 9.98
CA ILE A 34 19.48 8.74 11.37
C ILE A 34 20.59 8.20 12.27
N ASP A 35 20.96 6.93 12.10
CA ASP A 35 22.01 6.28 12.91
C ASP A 35 23.40 6.90 12.69
N GLU A 36 23.68 7.36 11.46
CA GLU A 36 24.91 8.07 11.08
C GLU A 36 24.94 9.54 11.55
N GLY A 37 23.80 10.08 12.00
CA GLY A 37 23.69 11.45 12.48
C GLY A 37 23.59 12.50 11.37
N ASP A 38 23.07 12.14 10.20
CA ASP A 38 22.82 13.08 9.09
C ASP A 38 21.89 14.21 9.51
N ALA A 39 21.99 15.36 8.84
CA ALA A 39 21.14 16.51 9.14
C ALA A 39 19.67 16.22 8.80
N CYS A 40 18.75 16.62 9.69
CA CYS A 40 17.32 16.41 9.50
C CYS A 40 16.80 16.94 8.15
N LEU A 41 17.35 18.07 7.68
CA LEU A 41 16.97 18.68 6.40
C LEU A 41 17.28 17.79 5.19
N ASP A 42 18.28 16.92 5.29
CA ASP A 42 18.66 15.97 4.24
C ASP A 42 17.84 14.68 4.32
N ILE A 43 17.35 14.31 5.51
CA ILE A 43 16.55 13.11 5.76
C ILE A 43 15.08 13.31 5.37
N LEU A 44 14.52 14.50 5.65
CA LEU A 44 13.09 14.80 5.42
C LEU A 44 12.62 14.48 3.97
N PRO A 45 13.35 14.86 2.91
CA PRO A 45 12.97 14.50 1.53
C PRO A 45 12.91 12.99 1.29
N GLN A 46 13.80 12.21 1.90
CA GLN A 46 13.82 10.74 1.77
C GLN A 46 12.63 10.12 2.49
N MET A 47 12.28 10.62 3.67
CA MET A 47 11.11 10.18 4.42
C MET A 47 9.81 10.47 3.64
N VAL A 48 9.68 11.66 3.04
CA VAL A 48 8.55 12.00 2.15
C VAL A 48 8.51 11.09 0.91
N ALA A 49 9.67 10.72 0.35
CA ALA A 49 9.74 9.81 -0.78
C ALA A 49 9.28 8.40 -0.40
N ALA A 50 9.67 7.91 0.79
CA ALA A 50 9.24 6.62 1.33
C ALA A 50 7.73 6.59 1.58
N ASP A 51 7.18 7.62 2.23
CA ASP A 51 5.73 7.78 2.43
C ASP A 51 4.96 7.70 1.10
N LYS A 52 5.38 8.48 0.10
CA LYS A 52 4.78 8.43 -1.25
C LYS A 52 4.88 7.05 -1.89
N ALA A 53 5.95 6.30 -1.66
CA ALA A 53 6.10 4.95 -2.19
C ALA A 53 5.14 3.96 -1.53
N VAL A 54 4.98 4.06 -0.20
CA VAL A 54 4.00 3.28 0.58
C VAL A 54 2.59 3.60 0.12
N ASN A 55 2.21 4.88 0.06
CA ASN A 55 0.88 5.31 -0.35
C ASN A 55 0.51 4.81 -1.75
N ARG A 56 1.45 4.82 -2.71
CA ARG A 56 1.23 4.24 -4.05
C ARG A 56 1.02 2.72 -4.02
N ALA A 57 1.67 2.00 -3.10
CA ALA A 57 1.43 0.57 -2.92
C ALA A 57 0.04 0.32 -2.34
N THR A 58 -0.36 1.12 -1.35
CA THR A 58 -1.70 1.07 -0.74
C THR A 58 -2.80 1.31 -1.77
N PHE A 59 -2.69 2.37 -2.59
CA PHE A 59 -3.67 2.63 -3.65
C PHE A 59 -3.74 1.49 -4.67
N ALA A 60 -2.60 0.92 -5.08
CA ALA A 60 -2.59 -0.20 -6.01
C ALA A 60 -3.30 -1.44 -5.44
N MET A 61 -3.09 -1.74 -4.16
CA MET A 61 -3.75 -2.84 -3.46
C MET A 61 -5.26 -2.59 -3.31
N LEU A 62 -5.63 -1.38 -2.91
CA LEU A 62 -7.03 -0.97 -2.75
C LEU A 62 -7.80 -1.03 -4.07
N LEU A 63 -7.22 -0.54 -5.17
CA LEU A 63 -7.83 -0.63 -6.50
C LEU A 63 -8.03 -2.08 -6.96
N ALA A 64 -7.05 -2.95 -6.70
CA ALA A 64 -7.17 -4.37 -7.03
C ALA A 64 -8.27 -5.06 -6.19
N ALA A 65 -8.33 -4.74 -4.89
CA ALA A 65 -9.39 -5.18 -3.99
C ALA A 65 -10.78 -4.74 -4.46
N MET A 66 -10.96 -3.45 -4.77
CA MET A 66 -12.23 -2.92 -5.27
C MET A 66 -12.67 -3.55 -6.59
N ARG A 67 -11.73 -3.80 -7.51
CA ARG A 67 -12.03 -4.51 -8.78
C ARG A 67 -12.52 -5.94 -8.55
N ASN A 68 -12.05 -6.61 -7.50
CA ASN A 68 -12.51 -7.95 -7.16
C ASN A 68 -13.92 -7.91 -6.55
N CYS A 69 -14.20 -6.99 -5.62
CA CYS A 69 -15.57 -6.78 -5.12
C CYS A 69 -16.55 -6.45 -6.25
N ALA A 70 -16.13 -5.66 -7.24
CA ALA A 70 -16.98 -5.29 -8.37
C ALA A 70 -17.32 -6.47 -9.32
N LYS A 71 -16.58 -7.59 -9.27
CA LYS A 71 -16.91 -8.80 -10.05
C LYS A 71 -18.08 -9.57 -9.46
N ASP A 72 -18.35 -9.39 -8.17
CA ASP A 72 -19.44 -10.07 -7.46
C ASP A 72 -20.03 -9.16 -6.37
N PRO A 73 -20.79 -8.12 -6.79
CA PRO A 73 -21.25 -7.06 -5.90
C PRO A 73 -22.32 -7.52 -4.89
N GLU A 74 -23.04 -8.60 -5.18
CA GLU A 74 -24.07 -9.15 -4.28
C GLU A 74 -23.48 -9.97 -3.14
N ASN A 75 -22.30 -10.56 -3.35
CA ASN A 75 -21.64 -11.40 -2.35
C ASN A 75 -20.62 -10.66 -1.47
N HIS A 76 -20.33 -9.38 -1.75
CA HIS A 76 -19.35 -8.58 -1.00
C HIS A 76 -19.82 -7.15 -0.61
N PRO A 77 -21.05 -6.96 -0.07
CA PRO A 77 -21.54 -5.64 0.28
C PRO A 77 -20.75 -4.99 1.43
N GLU A 78 -20.33 -5.77 2.44
CA GLU A 78 -19.59 -5.28 3.60
C GLU A 78 -18.15 -4.88 3.24
N GLU A 79 -17.45 -5.70 2.45
CA GLU A 79 -16.09 -5.43 2.01
C GLU A 79 -16.03 -4.20 1.11
N SER A 80 -17.03 -4.00 0.24
CA SER A 80 -17.15 -2.80 -0.59
C SER A 80 -17.24 -1.53 0.27
N GLU A 81 -18.09 -1.53 1.31
CA GLU A 81 -18.21 -0.40 2.25
C GLU A 81 -16.89 -0.17 3.02
N GLN A 82 -16.24 -1.23 3.48
CA GLN A 82 -14.96 -1.13 4.18
C GLN A 82 -13.86 -0.54 3.28
N LEU A 83 -13.76 -0.99 2.02
CA LEU A 83 -12.78 -0.46 1.07
C LEU A 83 -13.04 1.02 0.76
N GLN A 84 -14.30 1.46 0.69
CA GLN A 84 -14.64 2.87 0.54
C GLN A 84 -14.21 3.70 1.76
N LYS A 85 -14.43 3.20 2.98
CA LYS A 85 -13.96 3.87 4.22
C LYS A 85 -12.44 3.99 4.23
N ILE A 86 -11.73 2.94 3.85
CA ILE A 86 -10.26 2.96 3.72
C ILE A 86 -9.84 4.00 2.67
N PHE A 87 -10.48 4.02 1.50
CA PHE A 87 -10.18 5.01 0.45
C PHE A 87 -10.30 6.45 0.94
N LEU A 88 -11.39 6.78 1.65
CA LEU A 88 -11.62 8.12 2.19
C LEU A 88 -10.62 8.51 3.28
N SER A 89 -10.03 7.55 3.98
CA SER A 89 -8.99 7.81 4.99
C SER A 89 -7.59 8.08 4.40
N LEU A 90 -7.40 7.77 3.12
CA LEU A 90 -6.14 7.96 2.40
C LEU A 90 -6.11 9.26 1.56
N ALA A 91 -7.23 10.00 1.54
CA ALA A 91 -7.44 11.23 0.77
C ALA A 91 -7.07 12.49 1.57
#